data_AF-X1NIG0-F1
#
_entry.id   AF-X1NIG0-F1
#
_cell.length_a   1.000
_cell.length_b   1.000
_cell.length_c   1.000
_cell.angle_alpha   90.00
_cell.angle_beta   90.00
_cell.angle_gamma   90.00
#
_symmetry.space_group_name_H-M   'P 1'
#
loop_
_entity.id
_entity.type
_entity.pdbx_description
1 polymer ?
#
loop_
_entity_poly.entity_id
_entity_poly.type
_entity_poly.pdbx_seq_one_letter_code
_entity_poly.pdbx_strand_id
1 'polypeptide(L)'
;MTPVAQRLSQLLDLPVSTVSDCIGTAVEKAADNLKGGEILLLENIRFYPQEEANDPSFAQALAKPADIYVDDAFGTAHRAHAS
;
A
#
# COMPACT_ATOMS: atom_id res chain seq x y z
N MET A 1 -3.09 -7.14 6.94
CA MET A 1 -1.92 -6.39 7.47
C MET A 1 -2.12 -5.84 8.90
N THR A 2 -3.22 -6.22 9.56
CA THR A 2 -3.65 -5.68 10.86
C THR A 2 -2.60 -5.73 11.98
N PRO A 3 -1.85 -6.83 12.22
CA PRO A 3 -0.84 -6.85 13.28
C PRO A 3 0.33 -5.89 13.01
N VAL A 4 0.70 -5.70 11.74
CA VAL A 4 1.76 -4.78 11.33
C VAL A 4 1.31 -3.34 11.54
N ALA A 5 0.09 -2.98 11.13
CA ALA A 5 -0.49 -1.66 11.36
C ALA A 5 -0.51 -1.30 12.85
N GLN A 6 -0.95 -2.23 13.70
CA GLN A 6 -0.98 -2.03 15.15
C GLN A 6 0.43 -1.77 15.71
N ARG A 7 1.42 -2.56 15.28
CA ARG A 7 2.79 -2.36 15.75
C ARG A 7 3.39 -1.05 15.25
N LEU A 8 3.15 -0.68 13.99
CA LEU A 8 3.63 0.56 13.40
C LEU A 8 3.03 1.78 14.12
N SER A 9 1.74 1.74 14.41
CA SER A 9 1.04 2.80 15.15
C SER A 9 1.67 3.05 16.52
N GLN A 10 2.02 2.00 17.27
CA GLN A 10 2.71 2.11 18.56
C GLN A 10 4.12 2.71 18.45
N LEU A 11 4.86 2.40 17.37
CA LEU A 11 6.23 2.88 17.18
C LEU A 11 6.27 4.36 16.79
N LEU A 12 5.27 4.82 16.04
CA LEU A 12 5.17 6.19 15.55
C LEU A 12 4.43 7.12 16.52
N ASP A 13 3.73 6.58 17.51
CA ASP A 13 2.77 7.32 18.36
C ASP A 13 1.72 8.07 17.51
N LEU A 14 1.30 7.45 16.41
CA LEU A 14 0.36 7.99 15.43
C LEU A 14 -0.67 6.92 15.01
N PRO A 15 -1.91 7.29 14.71
CA PRO A 15 -2.91 6.36 14.21
C PRO A 15 -2.51 5.86 12.82
N VAL A 16 -2.57 4.53 12.63
CA VAL A 16 -2.39 3.89 11.32
C VAL A 16 -3.70 3.20 10.95
N SER A 17 -4.36 3.72 9.93
CA SER A 17 -5.58 3.15 9.36
C SER A 17 -5.24 1.96 8.47
N THR A 18 -6.20 1.05 8.30
CA THR A 18 -6.07 -0.10 7.39
C THR A 18 -7.27 -0.19 6.47
N VAL A 19 -7.07 -0.76 5.30
CA VAL A 19 -8.13 -1.14 4.36
C VAL A 19 -7.99 -2.62 4.03
N SER A 20 -9.11 -3.27 3.67
CA SER A 20 -9.16 -4.72 3.45
C SER A 20 -8.53 -5.19 2.14
N ASP A 21 -7.99 -4.29 1.33
CA ASP A 21 -7.45 -4.57 0.01
C ASP A 21 -6.26 -3.63 -0.29
N CYS A 22 -5.58 -3.82 -1.42
CA CYS A 22 -4.51 -2.93 -1.90
C CYS A 22 -4.88 -2.16 -3.17
N ILE A 23 -5.98 -2.53 -3.83
CA ILE A 23 -6.52 -1.82 -5.00
C ILE A 23 -8.04 -1.63 -4.89
N GLY A 24 -8.58 -0.84 -5.80
CA GLY A 24 -10.03 -0.68 -5.99
C GLY A 24 -10.65 0.46 -5.19
N THR A 25 -11.96 0.62 -5.34
CA THR A 25 -12.68 1.84 -4.91
C THR A 25 -12.64 2.09 -3.41
N ALA A 26 -12.49 1.05 -2.59
CA ALA A 26 -12.35 1.20 -1.14
C ALA A 26 -10.99 1.83 -0.78
N VAL A 27 -9.92 1.46 -1.49
CA VAL A 27 -8.58 2.02 -1.32
C VAL A 27 -8.54 3.46 -1.80
N GLU A 28 -9.06 3.72 -2.99
CA GLU A 28 -9.16 5.08 -3.57
C GLU A 28 -9.89 6.02 -2.60
N LYS A 29 -11.07 5.62 -2.10
CA LYS A 29 -11.82 6.43 -1.12
C LYS A 29 -11.10 6.60 0.21
N ALA A 30 -10.39 5.57 0.69
CA ALA A 30 -9.64 5.68 1.93
C ALA A 30 -8.48 6.66 1.79
N ALA A 31 -7.76 6.61 0.66
CA ALA A 31 -6.68 7.53 0.33
C ALA A 31 -7.18 8.97 0.13
N ASP A 32 -8.27 9.18 -0.61
CA ASP A 32 -8.87 10.50 -0.83
C ASP A 32 -9.31 11.20 0.47
N ASN A 33 -9.63 10.42 1.50
CA ASN A 33 -10.05 10.94 2.80
C ASN A 33 -8.89 11.18 3.77
N LEU A 34 -7.65 10.78 3.43
CA LEU A 34 -6.49 11.03 4.28
C LEU A 34 -6.20 12.52 4.37
N LYS A 35 -5.90 12.96 5.60
CA LYS A 35 -5.40 14.30 5.87
C LYS A 35 -3.87 14.29 5.94
N GLY A 36 -3.27 15.47 5.84
CA GLY A 36 -1.83 15.63 5.98
C GLY A 36 -1.31 15.02 7.29
N GLY A 37 -0.38 14.09 7.18
CA GLY A 37 0.23 13.38 8.32
C GLY A 37 -0.48 12.09 8.75
N GLU A 38 -1.61 11.73 8.14
CA GLU A 38 -2.29 10.46 8.40
C GLU A 38 -1.68 9.32 7.57
N ILE A 39 -1.78 8.09 8.08
CA ILE A 39 -1.16 6.90 7.48
C ILE A 39 -2.23 5.86 7.19
N LEU A 40 -2.22 5.33 5.97
CA LEU A 40 -3.02 4.17 5.55
C LEU A 40 -2.09 3.02 5.18
N LEU A 41 -2.23 1.87 5.84
CA LEU A 41 -1.56 0.63 5.48
C LEU A 41 -2.51 -0.25 4.65
N LEU A 42 -2.12 -0.49 3.41
CA LEU A 42 -2.84 -1.37 2.48
C LEU A 42 -2.71 -2.84 2.89
N GLU A 43 -3.59 -3.69 2.34
CA GLU A 43 -3.48 -5.13 2.52
C GLU A 43 -2.30 -5.72 1.72
N ASN A 44 -1.93 -6.97 2.02
CA ASN A 44 -0.79 -7.63 1.39
C ASN A 44 -0.95 -7.74 -0.14
N ILE A 45 -0.11 -7.00 -0.87
CA ILE A 45 -0.09 -6.96 -2.35
C ILE A 45 0.12 -8.33 -3.00
N ARG A 46 0.79 -9.28 -2.32
CA ARG A 46 1.00 -10.64 -2.82
C ARG A 46 -0.22 -11.55 -2.71
N PHE A 47 -1.36 -11.05 -2.24
CA PHE A 47 -2.65 -11.70 -2.47
C PHE A 47 -3.08 -11.65 -3.94
N TYR A 48 -2.46 -10.76 -4.73
CA TYR A 48 -2.61 -10.70 -6.18
C TYR A 48 -1.40 -11.34 -6.87
N PRO A 49 -1.56 -12.42 -7.66
CA PRO A 49 -0.46 -13.01 -8.43
C PRO A 49 0.14 -12.03 -9.45
N GLN A 50 -0.61 -10.99 -9.82
CA GLN A 50 -0.18 -9.90 -10.68
C GLN A 50 1.04 -9.13 -10.15
N GLU A 51 1.22 -9.10 -8.82
CA GLU A 51 2.37 -8.48 -8.16
C GLU A 51 3.68 -9.12 -8.63
N GLU A 52 3.79 -10.45 -8.53
CA GLU A 52 5.00 -11.17 -8.92
C GLU A 52 5.17 -11.25 -10.44
N ALA A 53 4.08 -11.08 -11.20
CA ALA A 53 4.08 -11.05 -12.66
C ALA A 53 4.48 -9.69 -13.25
N ASN A 54 4.66 -8.65 -12.41
CA ASN A 54 4.89 -7.27 -12.85
C ASN A 54 3.81 -6.79 -13.83
N ASP A 55 2.54 -7.06 -13.51
CA ASP A 55 1.44 -6.73 -14.41
C ASP A 55 1.23 -5.21 -14.48
N PRO A 56 1.27 -4.58 -15.68
CA PRO A 56 1.12 -3.14 -15.83
C PRO A 56 -0.24 -2.60 -15.36
N SER A 57 -1.31 -3.39 -15.45
CA SER A 57 -2.65 -2.96 -15.02
C SER A 57 -2.75 -2.95 -13.50
N PHE A 58 -2.10 -3.91 -12.84
CA PHE A 58 -1.98 -3.94 -11.38
C PHE A 58 -1.11 -2.78 -10.87
N ALA A 59 0.04 -2.54 -11.48
CA ALA A 59 0.88 -1.36 -11.17
C ALA A 59 0.09 -0.04 -11.34
N GLN A 60 -0.67 0.09 -12.43
CA GLN A 60 -1.53 1.26 -12.65
C GLN A 60 -2.60 1.39 -11.56
N ALA A 61 -3.21 0.29 -11.12
CA ALA A 61 -4.21 0.30 -10.06
C ALA A 61 -3.62 0.70 -8.69
N LEU A 62 -2.40 0.26 -8.38
CA LEU A 62 -1.66 0.66 -7.17
C LEU A 62 -1.26 2.14 -7.19
N ALA A 63 -0.94 2.68 -8.36
CA ALA A 63 -0.53 4.08 -8.52
C ALA A 63 -1.69 5.07 -8.44
N LYS A 64 -2.93 4.67 -8.78
CA LYS A 64 -4.11 5.55 -8.80
C LYS A 64 -4.31 6.45 -7.56
N PRO A 65 -4.21 5.94 -6.32
CA PRO A 65 -4.45 6.74 -5.12
C PRO A 65 -3.26 7.62 -4.70
N ALA A 66 -2.17 7.69 -5.48
CA ALA A 66 -0.93 8.35 -5.08
C ALA A 66 -0.34 9.24 -6.18
N ASP A 67 0.25 10.37 -5.77
CA ASP A 67 0.92 11.31 -6.68
C ASP A 67 2.41 11.01 -6.85
N ILE A 68 3.03 10.38 -5.84
CA ILE A 68 4.47 10.13 -5.77
C ILE A 68 4.72 8.70 -5.31
N TYR A 69 5.70 8.07 -5.95
CA TYR A 69 6.22 6.77 -5.56
C TYR A 69 7.56 6.91 -4.82
N VAL A 70 7.73 6.14 -3.74
CA VAL A 70 8.96 6.05 -2.96
C VAL A 70 9.25 4.57 -2.71
N ASP A 71 10.39 4.09 -3.21
CA ASP A 71 10.88 2.74 -2.92
C ASP A 71 11.83 2.77 -1.70
N ASP A 72 11.33 2.27 -0.56
CA ASP A 72 12.11 2.04 0.66
C ASP A 72 12.15 0.53 1.00
N ALA A 73 12.18 -0.32 -0.03
CA ALA A 73 12.13 -1.77 0.09
C ALA A 73 13.27 -2.45 -0.69
N PHE A 74 14.53 -2.10 -0.41
CA PHE A 74 15.71 -2.67 -1.09
C PHE A 74 15.73 -4.22 -1.14
N GLY A 75 15.18 -4.88 -0.11
CA GLY A 75 15.08 -6.34 -0.06
C GLY A 75 14.23 -6.95 -1.18
N THR A 76 13.31 -6.20 -1.79
CA THR A 76 12.47 -6.62 -2.92
C THR A 76 12.95 -6.07 -4.26
N ALA A 77 13.73 -4.99 -4.28
CA ALA A 77 14.18 -4.28 -5.50
C ALA A 77 14.97 -5.13 -6.51
N HIS A 78 15.49 -6.30 -6.10
CA HIS A 78 16.16 -7.24 -7.01
C HIS A 78 15.19 -8.02 -7.91
N ARG A 79 13.88 -7.89 -7.70
CA ARG A 79 12.83 -8.55 -8.50
C ARG A 79 12.03 -7.49 -9.24
N ALA A 80 11.72 -7.75 -10.50
CA ALA A 80 10.76 -6.96 -11.25
C ALA A 80 9.36 -7.37 -10.82
N HIS A 81 8.84 -6.74 -9.77
CA HIS A 81 7.45 -6.85 -9.33
C HIS A 81 6.71 -5.54 -9.62
N ALA A 82 5.38 -5.52 -9.47
CA ALA A 82 4.55 -4.39 -9.86
C ALA A 82 4.60 -3.19 -8.89
N SER A 83 4.86 -3.43 -7.60
CA SER A 83 4.97 -2.39 -6.56
C SER A 83 6.31 -1.65 -6.52
#